data_AF-A0A5N0EJF3-F1
#
_entry.id   AF-A0A5N0EJF3-F1
#
_cell.length_a   1.000
_cell.length_b   1.000
_cell.length_c   1.000
_cell.angle_alpha   90.00
_cell.angle_beta   90.00
_cell.angle_gamma   90.00
#
_symmetry.space_group_name_H-M   'P 1'
#
loop_
_entity.id
_entity.type
_entity.pdbx_description
1 polymer ?
#
loop_
_entity_poly.entity_id
_entity_poly.type
_entity_poly.pdbx_seq_one_letter_code
_entity_poly.pdbx_strand_id
1 'polypeptide(L)' 'MHDESDLAQARVFYELLSAEAATLSSAIQATATLRGTPRSTTEGRRLERDLREVRRCLDRLRNNFPEVGDQSKAG' A
#
# COMPACT_ATOMS: atom_id res chain seq x y z
N MET A 1 -15.00 9.01 -18.64
CA MET A 1 -15.77 9.61 -17.54
C MET A 1 -16.07 8.47 -16.60
N HIS A 2 -15.42 8.44 -15.44
CA HIS A 2 -15.72 7.44 -14.44
C HIS A 2 -17.09 7.76 -13.83
N ASP A 3 -17.90 6.74 -13.62
CA ASP A 3 -19.15 6.92 -12.87
C ASP A 3 -18.80 7.25 -11.41
N GLU A 4 -19.68 7.96 -10.70
CA GLU A 4 -19.50 8.28 -9.28
C GLU A 4 -19.32 7.01 -8.44
N SER A 5 -19.95 5.90 -8.87
CA SER A 5 -19.76 4.57 -8.30
C SER A 5 -18.33 4.06 -8.45
N ASP A 6 -17.73 4.19 -9.64
CA ASP A 6 -16.34 3.76 -9.88
C ASP A 6 -15.37 4.56 -9.02
N LEU A 7 -15.60 5.87 -8.89
CA LEU A 7 -14.79 6.74 -8.07
C LEU A 7 -14.92 6.40 -6.57
N ALA A 8 -16.14 6.14 -6.09
CA ALA A 8 -16.36 5.72 -4.70
C ALA A 8 -15.66 4.40 -4.38
N GLN A 9 -15.73 3.42 -5.29
CA GLN A 9 -15.00 2.16 -5.14
C GLN A 9 -13.48 2.36 -5.16
N ALA A 10 -12.97 3.17 -6.09
CA ALA A 10 -11.55 3.48 -6.17
C ALA A 10 -11.02 4.11 -4.88
N ARG A 11 -11.80 4.97 -4.22
CA ARG A 11 -11.47 5.54 -2.91
C ARG A 11 -11.37 4.48 -1.83
N VAL A 12 -12.36 3.59 -1.72
CA VAL A 12 -12.34 2.50 -0.74
C VAL A 12 -11.13 1.60 -0.95
N PHE A 13 -10.83 1.21 -2.19
CA PHE A 13 -9.65 0.40 -2.49
C PHE A 13 -8.34 1.13 -2.15
N TYR A 14 -8.27 2.43 -2.42
CA TYR A 14 -7.08 3.22 -2.11
C TYR A 14 -6.83 3.32 -0.60
N GLU A 15 -7.87 3.54 0.20
CA GLU A 15 -7.78 3.55 1.67
C GLU A 15 -7.31 2.20 2.20
N LEU A 16 -7.93 1.10 1.75
CA LEU A 16 -7.56 -0.27 2.16
C LEU A 16 -6.11 -0.59 1.80
N LEU A 17 -5.69 -0.30 0.57
CA LEU A 17 -4.32 -0.55 0.12
C LEU A 17 -3.30 0.34 0.84
N SER A 18 -3.68 1.56 1.22
CA SER A 18 -2.81 2.45 2.00
C SER A 18 -2.60 1.93 3.43
N ALA A 19 -3.66 1.45 4.07
CA ALA A 19 -3.58 0.82 5.38
C ALA A 19 -2.75 -0.48 5.34
N GLU A 20 -2.91 -1.28 4.29
CA GLU A 20 -2.11 -2.49 4.08
C GLU A 20 -0.62 -2.15 3.85
N ALA A 21 -0.32 -1.13 3.04
CA ALA A 21 1.06 -0.68 2.82
C ALA A 21 1.73 -0.22 4.13
N ALA A 22 0.99 0.47 5.00
CA ALA A 22 1.47 0.87 6.33
C ALA A 22 1.74 -0.35 7.22
N THR A 23 0.82 -1.32 7.21
CA THR A 23 0.93 -2.58 7.99
C THR A 23 2.15 -3.40 7.55
N LEU A 24 2.32 -3.62 6.24
CA LEU A 24 3.46 -4.32 5.67
C LEU A 24 4.78 -3.61 5.97
N SER A 25 4.80 -2.28 5.88
CA SER A 25 5.98 -1.49 6.23
C SER A 25 6.34 -1.66 7.71
N SER A 26 5.35 -1.64 8.61
CA SER A 26 5.56 -1.89 10.05
C SER A 26 6.07 -3.30 10.33
N ALA A 27 5.50 -4.31 9.67
CA ALA A 27 5.95 -5.71 9.80
C ALA A 27 7.41 -5.88 9.34
N ILE A 28 7.79 -5.28 8.21
CA ILE A 28 9.18 -5.30 7.74
C ILE A 28 10.12 -4.67 8.78
N GLN A 29 9.75 -3.52 9.35
CA GLN A 29 10.56 -2.88 10.39
C GLN A 29 10.66 -3.75 11.65
N ALA A 30 9.58 -4.39 12.07
CA ALA A 30 9.58 -5.31 13.20
C ALA A 30 10.49 -6.53 12.97
N THR A 31 10.59 -7.04 11.74
CA THR A 31 11.57 -8.10 11.42
C THR A 31 13.01 -7.60 11.46
N ALA A 32 13.26 -6.32 11.18
CA ALA A 32 14.60 -5.74 11.21
C ALA A 32 15.12 -5.48 12.64
N THR A 33 14.22 -5.31 13.61
CA THR A 33 14.57 -5.03 15.02
C THR A 33 14.80 -6.30 15.84
N LEU A 34 14.41 -7.48 15.34
CA LEU A 34 14.71 -8.78 15.95
C LEU A 34 16.22 -9.07 15.88
N ARG A 35 16.92 -8.78 16.98
CA ARG A 35 18.36 -9.01 17.14
C ARG A 35 18.67 -10.50 16.98
N GLY A 36 19.39 -10.86 15.92
CA GLY A 36 19.92 -12.22 15.69
C GLY A 36 19.25 -13.02 14.57
N THR A 37 18.20 -12.50 13.93
CA THR A 37 17.62 -13.12 12.74
C THR A 37 18.35 -12.61 11.49
N PRO A 38 18.71 -13.48 10.52
CA PRO A 38 19.35 -13.02 9.29
C PRO A 38 18.50 -11.94 8.63
N ARG A 39 19.15 -10.83 8.22
CA ARG A 39 18.55 -9.64 7.56
C ARG A 39 17.75 -9.93 6.27
N SER A 40 17.70 -11.19 5.86
CA SER A 40 17.07 -11.69 4.64
C SER A 40 16.47 -13.09 4.91
N THR A 41 15.44 -13.17 5.75
CA THR A 41 14.60 -14.37 5.80
C THR A 41 13.70 -14.42 4.56
N THR A 42 13.29 -15.62 4.15
CA THR A 42 12.30 -15.82 3.06
C THR A 42 11.02 -15.02 3.31
N GLU A 43 10.63 -14.88 4.58
CA GLU A 43 9.50 -14.08 5.02
C GLU A 43 9.70 -12.58 4.81
N GLY A 44 10.86 -12.03 5.18
CA GLY A 44 11.17 -10.61 4.91
C GLY A 44 11.11 -10.27 3.42
N ARG A 45 11.70 -11.12 2.56
CA ARG A 45 11.62 -10.94 1.10
C ARG A 45 10.19 -11.01 0.57
N ARG A 46 9.35 -11.87 1.16
CA ARG A 46 7.94 -11.97 0.81
C ARG A 46 7.19 -10.69 1.19
N LEU A 47 7.39 -10.18 2.40
CA LEU A 47 6.78 -8.91 2.84
C LEU A 47 7.21 -7.74 1.96
N GLU A 48 8.49 -7.64 1.59
CA GLU A 48 8.99 -6.61 0.67
C GLU A 48 8.36 -6.70 -0.72
N ARG A 49 8.19 -7.93 -1.24
CA ARG A 49 7.52 -8.17 -2.53
C ARG A 49 6.05 -7.75 -2.46
N ASP A 50 5.36 -8.15 -1.40
CA ASP A 50 3.94 -7.86 -1.22
C ASP A 50 3.73 -6.34 -1.06
N LEU A 51 4.60 -5.65 -0.30
CA LEU A 51 4.60 -4.18 -0.20
C LEU A 51 4.83 -3.50 -1.55
N ARG A 52 5.71 -4.04 -2.39
CA ARG A 52 5.97 -3.50 -3.73
C ARG A 52 4.73 -3.61 -4.63
N GLU A 53 4.01 -4.73 -4.54
CA GLU A 53 2.79 -4.92 -5.33
C GLU A 53 1.66 -4.00 -4.84
N VAL A 54 1.48 -3.86 -3.53
CA VAL A 54 0.48 -2.92 -2.97
C VAL A 54 0.76 -1.49 -3.43
N ARG A 55 2.03 -1.03 -3.39
CA ARG A 55 2.42 0.28 -3.92
C ARG A 55 2.12 0.43 -5.41
N ARG A 56 2.38 -0.62 -6.20
CA ARG A 56 2.06 -0.62 -7.63
C ARG A 56 0.56 -0.51 -7.89
N CYS A 57 -0.27 -1.16 -7.06
CA CYS A 57 -1.72 -1.03 -7.14
C CYS A 57 -2.19 0.39 -6.79
N LEU A 58 -1.61 1.01 -5.76
CA LEU A 58 -1.87 2.42 -5.42
C LEU A 58 -1.50 3.37 -6.56
N ASP A 59 -0.33 3.17 -7.19
CA ASP A 59 0.10 3.98 -8.33
C ASP A 59 -0.86 3.82 -9.52
N ARG A 60 -1.31 2.59 -9.81
CA ARG A 60 -2.32 2.34 -10.85
C ARG A 60 -3.66 3.00 -10.54
N LEU A 61 -4.12 2.93 -9.28
CA LEU A 61 -5.36 3.59 -8.86
C LEU A 61 -5.26 5.10 -9.02
N ARG A 62 -4.14 5.72 -8.64
CA ARG A 62 -3.93 7.17 -8.82
C ARG A 62 -3.86 7.58 -10.28
N ASN A 63 -3.26 6.75 -11.13
CA ASN A 63 -3.17 7.04 -12.56
C ASN A 63 -4.53 6.92 -13.26
N ASN A 64 -5.37 5.98 -12.83
CA ASN A 64 -6.70 5.77 -13.40
C ASN A 64 -7.76 6.70 -12.79
N PHE A 65 -7.61 7.08 -11.52
CA PHE A 65 -8.53 7.92 -10.76
C PHE A 65 -7.75 9.04 -10.03
N PRO A 66 -7.35 10.11 -10.75
CA PRO A 66 -6.57 11.21 -10.18
C PRO A 66 -7.23 11.86 -8.95
N GLU A 67 -8.56 11.87 -8.92
CA GLU A 67 -9.40 12.46 -7.87
C GLU A 67 -9.26 11.77 -6.51
N VAL A 68 -8.68 10.56 -6.48
CA VAL A 68 -8.39 9.83 -5.24
C VAL A 68 -7.15 10.40 -4.53
N GLY A 69 -6.18 10.93 -5.28
CA GLY A 69 -4.92 11.45 -4.73
C GLY A 69 -5.02 12.86 -4.15
N ASP A 70 -6.01 13.66 -4.56
CA ASP A 70 -6.14 15.07 -4.16
C ASP A 70 -6.71 15.23 -2.74
N GLN A 71 -7.51 14.28 -2.24
CA GLN A 71 -8.07 14.35 -0.89
C GLN A 71 -7.09 13.97 0.22
N SER A 72 -6.00 13.25 -0.09
CA SER A 72 -4.94 12.99 0.91
C SER A 72 -4.18 14.25 1.36
N LYS A 73 -4.43 15.42 0.75
CA LYS A 73 -3.88 16.72 1.17
C LYS A 73 -4.86 17.60 1.96
N ALA A 74 -6.11 17.16 2.13
CA ALA A 74 -7.16 17.93 2.78
C ALA A 74 -7.55 17.40 4.18
N GLY A 75 -6.87 16.38 4.70
CA GLY A 75 -7.08 15.79 6.02
C GLY A 75 -5.85 15.88 6.92
#